data_AF-A0A961KRQ2-F1
#
_entry.id   AF-A0A961KRQ2-F1
#
_cell.length_a   1.000
_cell.length_b   1.000
_cell.length_c   1.000
_cell.angle_alpha   90.00
_cell.angle_beta   90.00
_cell.angle_gamma   90.00
#
_symmetry.space_group_name_H-M   'P 1'
#
loop_
_entity.id
_entity.type
_entity.pdbx_description
1 polymer ?
#
loop_
_entity_poly.entity_id
_entity_poly.type
_entity_poly.pdbx_seq_one_letter_code
_entity_poly.pdbx_strand_id
1 'polypeptide(L)'
;LSCLIFEGAETSRKRWDAITYDPEDNLLETLTTFLSEVSEKTIRIAGKRVWRYAEAANIRRPNTDFEQRFASLDSKLVEELARLFAAFPLVMRNGAVPDPVFLANLFFDRWTAHYMEFIKNDKMTLATHRKRLERDVAQMVSLLFDDRLAEPAAARTARG
;
A
#
# COMPACT_ATOMS: atom_id res chain seq x y z
N LEU A 1 -16.00 -7.11 17.45
CA LEU A 1 -15.19 -6.01 16.84
C LEU A 1 -13.89 -6.55 16.25
N SER A 2 -13.04 -7.25 17.02
CA SER A 2 -11.82 -7.86 16.46
C SER A 2 -12.10 -8.95 15.41
N CYS A 3 -13.09 -9.82 15.63
CA CYS A 3 -13.48 -10.87 14.68
C CYS A 3 -13.80 -10.30 13.29
N LEU A 4 -14.67 -9.28 13.22
CA LEU A 4 -15.05 -8.59 11.98
C LEU A 4 -13.84 -8.04 11.20
N ILE A 5 -12.92 -7.38 11.92
CA ILE A 5 -11.71 -6.79 11.32
C ILE A 5 -10.82 -7.88 10.74
N PHE A 6 -10.51 -8.91 11.54
CA PHE A 6 -9.56 -9.94 11.13
C PHE A 6 -10.14 -10.87 10.06
N GLU A 7 -11.39 -11.32 10.17
CA GLU A 7 -12.04 -12.16 9.15
C GLU A 7 -12.23 -11.41 7.82
N GLY A 8 -12.64 -10.14 7.89
CA GLY A 8 -12.78 -9.30 6.70
C GLY A 8 -11.44 -9.06 6.00
N ALA A 9 -10.38 -8.85 6.78
CA ALA A 9 -9.04 -8.64 6.23
C ALA A 9 -8.42 -9.93 5.67
N GLU A 10 -8.65 -11.08 6.33
CA GLU A 10 -8.24 -12.40 5.83
C GLU A 10 -8.96 -12.78 4.52
N THR A 11 -10.27 -12.51 4.43
CA THR A 11 -11.05 -12.77 3.20
C THR A 11 -10.60 -11.90 2.02
N SER A 12 -10.32 -10.63 2.29
CA SER A 12 -9.79 -9.71 1.27
C SER A 12 -8.40 -10.15 0.78
N ARG A 13 -7.61 -10.79 1.64
CA ARG A 13 -6.24 -11.23 1.38
C ARG A 13 -6.10 -12.50 0.56
N LYS A 14 -7.00 -13.48 0.69
CA LYS A 14 -6.98 -14.69 -0.18
C LYS A 14 -7.00 -14.34 -1.67
N ARG A 15 -7.48 -13.14 -2.00
CA ARG A 15 -7.51 -12.61 -3.36
C ARG A 15 -6.17 -12.02 -3.82
N TRP A 16 -5.28 -11.65 -2.90
CA TRP A 16 -3.93 -11.12 -3.20
C TRP A 16 -2.93 -12.22 -3.51
N ASP A 17 -3.05 -13.40 -2.90
CA ASP A 17 -2.18 -14.55 -3.20
C ASP A 17 -2.25 -15.03 -4.65
N ALA A 18 -3.28 -14.62 -5.40
CA ALA A 18 -3.46 -14.91 -6.81
C ALA A 18 -3.07 -13.74 -7.74
N ILE A 19 -2.62 -12.60 -7.20
CA ILE A 19 -2.21 -11.46 -8.02
C ILE A 19 -0.87 -11.79 -8.68
N THR A 20 -0.84 -11.70 -10.01
CA THR A 20 0.37 -11.70 -10.80
C THR A 20 0.58 -10.28 -11.29
N TYR A 21 1.77 -9.72 -11.05
CA TYR A 21 2.15 -8.40 -11.53
C TYR A 21 2.88 -8.56 -12.87
N ASP A 22 2.46 -7.80 -13.87
CA ASP A 22 3.17 -7.75 -15.16
C ASP A 22 4.33 -6.74 -15.06
N PRO A 23 5.58 -7.14 -15.33
CA PRO A 23 6.72 -6.21 -15.33
C PRO A 23 6.62 -5.09 -16.38
N GLU A 24 5.71 -5.20 -17.34
CA GLU A 24 5.45 -4.20 -18.38
C GLU A 24 4.37 -3.18 -18.00
N ASP A 25 3.66 -3.40 -16.88
CA ASP A 25 2.64 -2.49 -16.38
C ASP A 25 3.23 -1.13 -15.96
N ASN A 26 2.36 -0.13 -15.83
CA ASN A 26 2.73 1.15 -15.27
C ASN A 26 2.86 1.05 -13.74
N LEU A 27 4.09 1.10 -13.21
CA LEU A 27 4.36 1.01 -11.78
C LEU A 27 3.56 2.02 -10.94
N LEU A 28 3.45 3.27 -11.40
CA LEU A 28 2.71 4.32 -10.69
C LEU A 28 1.22 3.99 -10.59
N GLU A 29 0.62 3.54 -11.69
CA GLU A 29 -0.78 3.13 -11.72
C GLU A 29 -1.01 1.91 -10.83
N THR A 30 -0.14 0.90 -10.91
CA THR A 30 -0.22 -0.33 -10.11
C THR A 30 -0.12 -0.03 -8.62
N LEU A 31 0.85 0.79 -8.18
CA LEU A 31 0.99 1.19 -6.78
C LEU A 31 -0.20 2.01 -6.28
N THR A 32 -0.64 2.99 -7.06
CA THR A 32 -1.76 3.86 -6.69
C THR A 32 -3.04 3.05 -6.56
N THR A 33 -3.30 2.15 -7.51
CA THR A 33 -4.46 1.25 -7.51
C THR A 33 -4.42 0.33 -6.31
N PHE A 34 -3.29 -0.36 -6.08
CA PHE A 34 -3.10 -1.27 -4.97
C PHE A 34 -3.39 -0.58 -3.62
N LEU A 35 -2.70 0.52 -3.33
CA LEU A 35 -2.83 1.22 -2.05
C LEU A 35 -4.23 1.86 -1.86
N SER A 36 -4.87 2.29 -2.93
CA SER A 36 -6.25 2.80 -2.90
C SER A 36 -7.26 1.70 -2.61
N GLU A 37 -7.11 0.54 -3.26
CA GLU A 37 -7.95 -0.64 -2.99
C GLU A 37 -7.80 -1.13 -1.56
N VAL A 38 -6.57 -1.10 -1.01
CA VAL A 38 -6.33 -1.44 0.40
C VAL A 38 -7.16 -0.53 1.30
N SER A 39 -7.12 0.80 1.09
CA SER A 39 -7.91 1.75 1.88
C SER A 39 -9.43 1.53 1.73
N GLU A 40 -9.89 1.27 0.50
CA GLU A 40 -11.30 1.01 0.24
C GLU A 40 -11.80 -0.28 0.90
N LYS A 41 -11.07 -1.38 0.75
CA LYS A 41 -11.42 -2.67 1.37
C LYS A 41 -11.38 -2.56 2.89
N THR A 42 -10.35 -1.91 3.44
CA THR A 42 -10.24 -1.62 4.86
C THR A 42 -11.50 -0.92 5.38
N ILE A 43 -11.93 0.17 4.73
CA ILE A 43 -13.10 0.92 5.19
C ILE A 43 -14.45 0.23 4.94
N ARG A 44 -14.50 -0.70 3.98
CA ARG A 44 -15.68 -1.56 3.74
C ARG A 44 -15.82 -2.64 4.81
N ILE A 45 -14.71 -3.21 5.29
CA ILE A 45 -14.71 -4.19 6.40
C ILE A 45 -15.32 -3.56 7.66
N ALA A 46 -14.88 -2.34 7.96
CA ALA A 46 -15.44 -1.57 9.05
C ALA A 46 -15.33 -0.07 8.77
N GLY A 47 -16.32 0.71 9.20
CA GLY A 47 -16.29 2.17 9.02
C GLY A 47 -15.20 2.86 9.87
N LYS A 48 -14.93 4.14 9.58
CA LYS A 48 -13.83 4.92 10.20
C LYS A 48 -13.82 4.86 11.71
N ARG A 49 -14.99 4.93 12.35
CA ARG A 49 -15.14 4.86 13.81
C ARG A 49 -14.56 3.57 14.41
N VAL A 50 -14.78 2.44 13.76
CA VAL A 50 -14.30 1.13 14.23
C VAL A 50 -12.79 1.04 14.06
N TRP A 51 -12.26 1.50 12.93
CA TRP A 51 -10.81 1.53 12.72
C TRP A 51 -10.07 2.46 13.67
N ARG A 52 -10.62 3.65 13.97
CA ARG A 52 -10.07 4.52 15.03
C ARG A 52 -9.95 3.79 16.37
N TYR A 53 -10.95 2.97 16.72
CA TYR A 53 -10.91 2.17 17.94
C TYR A 53 -9.87 1.05 17.86
N ALA A 54 -9.78 0.37 16.72
CA ALA A 54 -8.80 -0.69 16.48
C ALA A 54 -7.36 -0.16 16.60
N GLU A 55 -7.05 0.95 15.93
CA GLU A 55 -5.76 1.64 16.00
C GLU A 55 -5.43 2.08 17.43
N ALA A 56 -6.40 2.70 18.12
CA ALA A 56 -6.21 3.09 19.51
C ALA A 56 -5.98 1.88 20.43
N ALA A 57 -6.64 0.75 20.17
CA ALA A 57 -6.44 -0.49 20.92
C ALA A 57 -5.06 -1.11 20.64
N ASN A 58 -4.61 -1.10 19.38
CA ASN A 58 -3.28 -1.54 18.95
C ASN A 58 -2.18 -0.82 19.76
N ILE A 59 -2.27 0.50 19.84
CA ILE A 59 -1.30 1.33 20.58
C ILE A 59 -1.39 1.13 22.10
N ARG A 60 -2.60 1.03 22.66
CA ARG A 60 -2.81 0.98 24.11
C ARG A 60 -2.58 -0.39 24.73
N ARG A 61 -2.51 -1.45 23.91
CA ARG A 61 -2.45 -2.84 24.38
C ARG A 61 -1.29 -3.60 23.69
N PRO A 62 -0.04 -3.13 23.88
CA PRO A 62 1.11 -3.81 23.28
C PRO A 62 1.24 -5.24 23.82
N ASN A 63 1.80 -6.14 23.01
CA ASN A 63 2.06 -7.55 23.36
C ASN A 63 0.79 -8.36 23.67
N THR A 64 -0.36 -7.95 23.15
CA THR A 64 -1.61 -8.74 23.26
C THR A 64 -1.90 -9.48 21.96
N ASP A 65 -2.68 -10.55 22.01
CA ASP A 65 -3.10 -11.28 20.81
C ASP A 65 -3.76 -10.37 19.76
N PHE A 66 -4.46 -9.31 20.20
CA PHE A 66 -5.03 -8.32 19.30
C PHE A 66 -3.94 -7.58 18.53
N GLU A 67 -2.94 -7.04 19.22
CA GLU A 67 -1.83 -6.30 18.62
C GLU A 67 -1.00 -7.21 17.72
N GLN A 68 -0.65 -8.42 18.16
CA GLN A 68 0.08 -9.39 17.33
C GLN A 68 -0.68 -9.73 16.03
N ARG A 69 -1.99 -9.95 16.11
CA ARG A 69 -2.81 -10.17 14.91
C ARG A 69 -2.86 -8.93 14.04
N PHE A 70 -2.94 -7.73 14.62
CA PHE A 70 -2.94 -6.46 13.89
C PHE A 70 -1.61 -6.27 13.14
N ALA A 71 -0.48 -6.40 13.83
CA ALA A 71 0.86 -6.34 13.25
C ALA A 71 1.07 -7.41 12.15
N SER A 72 0.48 -8.60 12.31
CA SER A 72 0.51 -9.62 11.25
C SER A 72 -0.27 -9.20 10.01
N LEU A 73 -1.36 -8.42 10.14
CA LEU A 73 -2.07 -7.88 8.97
C LEU A 73 -1.19 -6.88 8.22
N ASP A 74 -0.55 -5.97 8.94
CA ASP A 74 0.33 -4.95 8.37
C ASP A 74 1.56 -5.60 7.70
N SER A 75 2.18 -6.57 8.37
CA SER A 75 3.34 -7.31 7.83
C SER A 75 3.00 -7.99 6.49
N LYS A 76 1.81 -8.59 6.37
CA LYS A 76 1.36 -9.21 5.11
C LYS A 76 1.13 -8.21 3.98
N LEU A 77 0.69 -7.00 4.32
CA LEU A 77 0.53 -5.93 3.34
C LEU A 77 1.90 -5.42 2.86
N VAL A 78 2.87 -5.31 3.76
CA VAL A 78 4.26 -5.01 3.41
C VAL A 78 4.87 -6.11 2.54
N GLU A 79 4.65 -7.39 2.88
CA GLU A 79 5.08 -8.52 2.05
C GLU A 79 4.52 -8.44 0.63
N GLU A 80 3.24 -8.08 0.49
CA GLU A 80 2.62 -7.92 -0.83
C GLU A 80 3.20 -6.76 -1.63
N LEU A 81 3.45 -5.62 -0.99
CA LEU A 81 4.16 -4.50 -1.63
C LEU A 81 5.58 -4.91 -2.04
N ALA A 82 6.26 -5.73 -1.25
CA ALA A 82 7.59 -6.23 -1.59
C ALA A 82 7.53 -7.16 -2.81
N ARG A 83 6.51 -8.03 -2.90
CA ARG A 83 6.25 -8.85 -4.09
C ARG A 83 5.99 -7.99 -5.33
N LEU A 84 5.19 -6.93 -5.18
CA LEU A 84 4.94 -5.95 -6.23
C LEU A 84 6.27 -5.35 -6.70
N PHE A 85 7.06 -4.73 -5.82
CA PHE A 85 8.32 -4.12 -6.21
C PHE A 85 9.31 -5.12 -6.84
N ALA A 86 9.37 -6.35 -6.35
CA ALA A 86 10.24 -7.39 -6.90
C ALA A 86 9.84 -7.84 -8.31
N ALA A 87 8.58 -7.64 -8.71
CA ALA A 87 8.10 -8.01 -10.04
C ALA A 87 8.49 -6.99 -11.12
N PHE A 88 8.80 -5.74 -10.75
CA PHE A 88 9.15 -4.69 -11.72
C PHE A 88 10.68 -4.61 -11.93
N PRO A 89 11.15 -4.29 -13.14
CA PRO A 89 12.57 -4.09 -13.43
C PRO A 89 13.06 -2.73 -12.92
N LEU A 90 13.03 -2.52 -11.60
CA LEU A 90 13.30 -1.23 -10.97
C LEU A 90 14.75 -0.79 -11.16
N VAL A 91 14.93 0.51 -11.42
CA VAL A 91 16.23 1.18 -11.53
C VAL A 91 16.16 2.41 -10.65
N MET A 92 16.96 2.43 -9.59
CA MET A 92 17.03 3.57 -8.68
C MET A 92 17.81 4.71 -9.33
N ARG A 93 17.36 5.96 -9.15
CA ARG A 93 18.06 7.14 -9.69
C ARG A 93 19.47 7.31 -9.15
N ASN A 94 19.70 6.91 -7.91
CA ASN A 94 21.01 6.99 -7.26
C ASN A 94 21.94 5.83 -7.66
N GLY A 95 21.53 4.95 -8.57
CA GLY A 95 22.30 3.78 -9.01
C GLY A 95 22.38 2.64 -8.00
N ALA A 96 21.71 2.73 -6.85
CA ALA A 96 21.65 1.64 -5.88
C ALA A 96 20.83 0.47 -6.43
N VAL A 97 21.15 -0.74 -5.96
CA VAL A 97 20.29 -1.91 -6.21
C VAL A 97 18.98 -1.70 -5.42
N PRO A 98 17.81 -1.81 -6.06
CA PRO A 98 16.53 -1.67 -5.36
C PRO A 98 16.37 -2.79 -4.34
N ASP A 99 16.01 -2.43 -3.11
CA ASP A 99 15.61 -3.38 -2.07
C ASP A 99 14.07 -3.37 -1.98
N PRO A 100 13.38 -4.43 -2.45
CA PRO A 100 11.92 -4.49 -2.45
C PRO A 100 11.31 -4.37 -1.04
N VAL A 101 11.98 -4.87 0.00
CA VAL A 101 11.46 -4.83 1.38
C VAL A 101 11.57 -3.41 1.92
N PHE A 102 12.70 -2.74 1.69
CA PHE A 102 12.85 -1.33 2.06
C PHE A 102 11.81 -0.46 1.34
N LEU A 103 11.65 -0.65 0.03
CA LEU A 103 10.67 0.10 -0.77
C LEU A 103 9.24 -0.17 -0.28
N ALA A 104 8.90 -1.42 0.02
CA ALA A 104 7.59 -1.78 0.56
C ALA A 104 7.29 -1.04 1.87
N ASN A 105 8.22 -1.04 2.83
CA ASN A 105 8.06 -0.30 4.08
C ASN A 105 7.92 1.20 3.86
N LEU A 106 8.74 1.80 2.99
CA LEU A 106 8.68 3.23 2.69
C LEU A 106 7.31 3.66 2.15
N PHE A 107 6.75 2.89 1.20
CA PHE A 107 5.43 3.18 0.64
C PHE A 107 4.29 2.85 1.62
N PHE A 108 4.42 1.77 2.39
CA PHE A 108 3.47 1.41 3.43
C PHE A 108 3.38 2.48 4.53
N ASP A 109 4.51 2.98 5.02
CA ASP A 109 4.55 4.03 6.04
C ASP A 109 3.88 5.32 5.55
N ARG A 110 4.12 5.70 4.29
CA ARG A 110 3.45 6.86 3.69
C ARG A 110 1.96 6.62 3.55
N TRP A 111 1.55 5.44 3.12
CA TRP A 111 0.14 5.07 3.05
C TRP A 111 -0.54 5.11 4.41
N THR A 112 0.10 4.57 5.45
CA THR A 112 -0.40 4.57 6.83
C THR A 112 -0.62 5.99 7.33
N ALA A 113 0.28 6.93 7.02
CA ALA A 113 0.09 8.33 7.35
C ALA A 113 -1.19 8.92 6.70
N HIS A 114 -1.42 8.66 5.41
CA HIS A 114 -2.64 9.08 4.70
C HIS A 114 -3.89 8.40 5.26
N TYR A 115 -3.82 7.10 5.53
CA TYR A 115 -4.90 6.32 6.10
C TYR A 115 -5.31 6.88 7.47
N MET A 116 -4.35 7.19 8.33
CA MET A 116 -4.58 7.78 9.64
C MET A 116 -5.28 9.15 9.51
N GLU A 117 -4.85 10.01 8.60
CA GLU A 117 -5.56 11.27 8.31
C GLU A 117 -7.00 11.03 7.85
N PHE A 118 -7.20 10.08 6.93
CA PHE A 118 -8.50 9.73 6.38
C PHE A 118 -9.47 9.23 7.45
N ILE A 119 -9.04 8.31 8.31
CA ILE A 119 -9.90 7.79 9.38
C ILE A 119 -10.10 8.80 10.50
N LYS A 120 -9.22 9.78 10.71
CA LYS A 120 -9.44 10.85 11.72
C LYS A 120 -10.43 11.91 11.25
N ASN A 121 -10.51 12.18 9.96
CA ASN A 121 -11.39 13.20 9.39
C ASN A 121 -12.68 12.59 8.82
N ASP A 122 -13.80 12.71 9.54
CA ASP A 122 -15.09 12.15 9.12
C ASP A 122 -15.59 12.72 7.78
N LYS A 123 -15.25 13.96 7.44
CA LYS A 123 -15.67 14.62 6.19
C LYS A 123 -14.83 14.24 4.97
N MET A 124 -13.66 13.63 5.17
CA MET A 124 -12.79 13.24 4.05
C MET A 124 -13.41 12.06 3.28
N THR A 125 -13.56 12.20 1.97
CA THR A 125 -14.07 11.11 1.12
C THR A 125 -12.95 10.17 0.68
N LEU A 126 -13.28 8.95 0.26
CA LEU A 126 -12.31 8.04 -0.37
C LEU A 126 -11.68 8.66 -1.63
N ALA A 127 -12.44 9.44 -2.40
CA ALA A 127 -11.92 10.14 -3.57
C ALA A 127 -10.86 11.19 -3.20
N THR A 128 -11.08 11.94 -2.12
CA THR A 128 -10.08 12.89 -1.60
C THR A 128 -8.84 12.18 -1.10
N HIS A 129 -9.00 11.08 -0.35
CA HIS A 129 -7.90 10.23 0.11
C HIS A 129 -7.06 9.71 -1.07
N ARG A 130 -7.72 9.09 -2.06
CA ARG A 130 -7.06 8.58 -3.27
C ARG A 130 -6.26 9.66 -3.99
N LYS A 131 -6.82 10.85 -4.23
CA LYS A 131 -6.10 11.95 -4.90
C LYS A 131 -4.85 12.39 -4.15
N ARG A 132 -4.89 12.41 -2.81
CA ARG A 132 -3.72 12.75 -1.98
C ARG A 132 -2.65 11.67 -2.05
N LEU A 133 -3.08 10.41 -1.98
CA LEU A 133 -2.21 9.25 -2.09
C LEU A 133 -1.53 9.19 -3.46
N GLU A 134 -2.29 9.32 -4.55
CA GLU A 134 -1.81 9.32 -5.93
C GLU A 134 -0.72 10.37 -6.17
N ARG A 135 -0.95 11.60 -5.71
CA ARG A 135 0.05 12.68 -5.82
C ARG A 135 1.36 12.31 -5.12
N ASP A 136 1.28 11.76 -3.92
CA ASP A 136 2.47 11.45 -3.13
C ASP A 136 3.21 10.22 -3.68
N VAL A 137 2.47 9.19 -4.13
CA VAL A 137 3.05 8.04 -4.83
C VAL A 137 3.76 8.49 -6.10
N ALA A 138 3.13 9.37 -6.91
CA ALA A 138 3.76 9.94 -8.10
C ALA A 138 5.06 10.68 -7.78
N GLN A 139 5.06 11.48 -6.71
CA GLN A 139 6.26 12.19 -6.26
C GLN A 139 7.35 11.23 -5.78
N MET A 140 6.99 10.20 -5.00
CA MET A 140 7.95 9.19 -4.53
C MET A 140 8.54 8.39 -5.69
N VAL A 141 7.71 7.93 -6.63
CA VAL A 141 8.16 7.22 -7.83
C VAL A 141 9.12 8.09 -8.64
N SER A 142 8.77 9.36 -8.87
CA SER A 142 9.61 10.31 -9.59
C SER A 142 10.95 10.56 -8.88
N LEU A 143 11.00 10.62 -7.55
CA LEU A 143 12.24 10.84 -6.81
C LEU A 143 13.14 9.59 -6.75
N LEU A 144 12.55 8.41 -6.63
CA LEU A 144 13.27 7.16 -6.35
C LEU A 144 13.73 6.46 -7.63
N PHE A 145 12.89 6.42 -8.66
CA PHE A 145 13.09 5.59 -9.83
C PHE A 145 13.42 6.41 -11.07
N ASP A 146 14.18 5.78 -11.96
CA ASP A 146 14.49 6.31 -13.29
C ASP A 146 13.20 6.53 -14.12
N ASP A 147 13.16 7.61 -14.92
CA ASP A 147 12.00 7.99 -15.72
C ASP A 147 11.57 6.90 -16.72
N ARG A 148 12.48 5.99 -17.07
CA ARG A 148 12.21 4.82 -17.93
C ARG A 148 11.19 3.83 -17.34
N LEU A 149 10.81 3.98 -16.06
CA LEU A 149 9.79 3.17 -15.39
C LEU A 149 8.42 3.85 -15.31
N ALA A 150 8.32 5.11 -15.73
CA ALA A 150 7.05 5.84 -15.80
C ALA A 150 6.35 5.66 -17.17
N GLU A 151 7.04 5.07 -18.16
CA GLU A 151 6.51 4.82 -19.49
C GLU A 151 6.17 3.33 -19.68
N PRO A 152 5.07 2.98 -20.39
CA PRO A 152 4.75 1.59 -20.73
C PRO A 152 5.89 0.95 -21.53
N ALA A 153 6.10 -0.36 -21.39
CA ALA A 153 7.24 -1.09 -21.97
C ALA A 153 7.46 -0.80 -23.47
N ALA A 154 6.39 -0.60 -24.24
CA ALA A 154 6.43 -0.25 -25.66
C ALA A 154 7.18 1.06 -25.98
N ALA A 155 7.20 2.04 -25.08
CA ALA A 155 7.91 3.31 -25.26
C ALA A 155 9.40 3.22 -24.85
N ARG A 156 9.74 2.25 -23.98
CA ARG A 156 11.10 2.01 -23.49
C ARG A 156 12.03 1.42 -24.56
N THR A 157 11.49 0.60 -25.46
CA THR A 157 12.23 -0.03 -26.56
C THR A 157 12.60 0.93 -27.70
N ALA A 158 11.92 2.07 -27.81
CA ALA A 158 12.11 3.03 -28.91
C ALA A 158 13.26 4.05 -28.67
N ARG A 159 13.88 4.07 -27.49
CA ARG A 159 14.99 4.99 -27.13
C ARG A 159 16.34 4.30 -26.92
N GLY A 160 16.43 2.98 -27.09
CA GLY A 160 17.68 2.21 -27.03
C GLY A 160 18.25 1.98 -28.42
#